data_AF-A0A6P8I1K7-F1
#
_entry.id   AF-A0A6P8I1K7-F1
#
_cell.length_a   1.000
_cell.length_b   1.000
_cell.length_c   1.000
_cell.angle_alpha   90.00
_cell.angle_beta   90.00
_cell.angle_gamma   90.00
#
_symmetry.space_group_name_H-M   'P 1'
#
loop_
_entity.id
_entity.type
_entity.pdbx_description
1 polymer ?
#
loop_
_entity_poly.entity_id
_entity_poly.type
_entity_poly.pdbx_seq_one_letter_code
_entity_poly.pdbx_strand_id
1 'polypeptide(L)'
;MNLYEDSVIDDLLVRGEQARQKRSHKRRRLKPDEVPDNTNLRLETQPQQDTSSSNWFKEMISYPCTKRLSLMESFTLWSAILLYLPIGLFVLLNPGNSLIPVMKDNNIYTTGYQRICGIHTIIVAFLCVIFSRAIGSNSIKGVILGTILIRTVYASACLYLLYIRQYIPISILYITLAIDAGLSFITFILWFYQNPEASLKQYFKAIWQLINPSSCPLHSSSNVVQVLGFIQCILGMFFFIFPNIALLVFQINPKNIHGYSKGWLSIGFMSSAAIGFIHALSGGVDSKSYNIAVISYRIIYSIPVVTCLGLWGQIPSALGLYYVSLDGICAFVTFIVLYRESLTSSQKINMN
;
A
#
# COMPACT_ATOMS: atom_id res chain seq x y z
N MET A 1 -53.68 47.01 14.30
CA MET A 1 -52.34 46.40 14.44
C MET A 1 -52.33 45.05 13.70
N ASN A 2 -52.59 45.05 12.38
CA ASN A 2 -52.71 43.83 11.56
C ASN A 2 -52.51 44.09 10.05
N LEU A 3 -51.88 45.21 9.66
CA LEU A 3 -51.64 45.56 8.25
C LEU A 3 -50.17 45.50 7.84
N TYR A 4 -49.27 45.16 8.78
CA TYR A 4 -47.82 45.11 8.52
C TYR A 4 -47.32 43.68 8.28
N GLU A 5 -47.95 42.67 8.89
CA GLU A 5 -47.58 41.26 8.71
C GLU A 5 -47.95 40.71 7.33
N ASP A 6 -49.09 41.10 6.75
CA ASP A 6 -49.51 40.62 5.43
C ASP A 6 -48.55 41.06 4.31
N SER A 7 -47.97 42.27 4.41
CA SER A 7 -47.04 42.78 3.40
C SER A 7 -45.70 42.02 3.36
N VAL A 8 -45.28 41.45 4.50
CA VAL A 8 -44.02 40.70 4.60
C VAL A 8 -44.19 39.28 4.07
N ILE A 9 -45.37 38.70 4.25
CA ILE A 9 -45.70 37.36 3.73
C ILE A 9 -45.79 37.39 2.20
N ASP A 10 -46.39 38.44 1.62
CA ASP A 10 -46.48 38.61 0.17
C ASP A 10 -45.09 38.79 -0.47
N ASP A 11 -44.18 39.57 0.13
CA ASP A 11 -42.82 39.75 -0.41
C ASP A 11 -41.98 38.46 -0.30
N LEU A 12 -42.22 37.64 0.72
CA LEU A 12 -41.60 36.31 0.86
C LEU A 12 -42.11 35.31 -0.18
N LEU A 13 -43.41 35.33 -0.49
CA LEU A 13 -44.01 34.47 -1.51
C LEU A 13 -43.50 34.83 -2.91
N VAL A 14 -43.43 36.12 -3.23
CA VAL A 14 -42.92 36.61 -4.53
C VAL A 14 -41.44 36.24 -4.71
N ARG A 15 -40.60 36.39 -3.68
CA ARG A 15 -39.19 35.95 -3.72
C ARG A 15 -39.05 34.42 -3.85
N GLY A 16 -39.93 33.66 -3.20
CA GLY A 16 -39.98 32.21 -3.30
C GLY A 16 -40.32 31.71 -4.72
N GLU A 17 -41.28 32.35 -5.39
CA GLU A 17 -41.66 32.02 -6.76
C GLU A 17 -40.58 32.39 -7.78
N GLN A 18 -39.95 33.55 -7.64
CA GLN A 18 -38.83 33.95 -8.50
C GLN A 18 -37.63 32.99 -8.36
N ALA A 19 -37.37 32.48 -7.15
CA ALA A 19 -36.34 31.46 -6.92
C ALA A 19 -36.72 30.11 -7.54
N ARG A 20 -38.01 29.72 -7.52
CA ARG A 20 -38.50 28.51 -8.21
C ARG A 20 -38.42 28.64 -9.74
N GLN A 21 -38.76 29.79 -10.31
CA GLN A 21 -38.67 30.03 -11.76
C GLN A 21 -37.22 30.01 -12.26
N LYS A 22 -36.26 30.57 -11.49
CA LYS A 22 -34.83 30.47 -11.81
C LYS A 22 -34.31 29.02 -11.79
N ARG A 23 -34.78 28.18 -10.86
CA ARG A 23 -34.43 26.74 -10.82
C ARG A 23 -35.08 25.95 -11.96
N SER A 24 -36.30 26.32 -12.35
CA SER A 24 -37.02 25.75 -13.51
C SER A 24 -36.30 26.04 -14.83
N HIS A 25 -35.86 27.28 -15.07
CA HIS A 25 -35.10 27.63 -16.27
C HIS A 25 -33.73 26.94 -16.34
N LYS A 26 -33.06 26.73 -15.21
CA LYS A 26 -31.79 25.99 -15.16
C LYS A 26 -31.97 24.48 -15.45
N ARG A 27 -33.14 23.91 -15.11
CA ARG A 27 -33.50 22.52 -15.47
C ARG A 27 -33.97 22.37 -16.93
N ARG A 28 -34.59 23.39 -17.52
CA ARG A 28 -35.01 23.36 -18.94
C ARG A 28 -33.86 23.43 -19.95
N ARG A 29 -32.65 23.88 -19.55
CA ARG A 29 -31.43 23.78 -20.39
C ARG A 29 -30.76 22.40 -20.37
N LEU A 30 -31.34 21.41 -19.68
CA LEU A 30 -30.85 20.03 -19.60
C LEU A 30 -31.89 19.04 -20.13
N LYS A 31 -32.60 19.40 -21.21
CA LYS A 31 -33.25 18.40 -22.07
C LYS A 31 -32.35 18.14 -23.28
N PRO A 32 -32.07 16.87 -23.62
CA PRO A 32 -31.35 16.52 -24.83
C PRO A 32 -32.32 16.60 -26.00
N ASP A 33 -32.26 17.68 -26.75
CA ASP A 33 -32.84 17.71 -28.09
C ASP A 33 -31.75 17.24 -29.07
N GLU A 34 -32.09 16.19 -29.81
CA GLU A 34 -31.54 15.79 -31.12
C GLU A 34 -30.00 15.67 -31.24
N VAL A 35 -29.50 14.43 -31.07
CA VAL A 35 -28.20 14.03 -31.61
C VAL A 35 -28.44 13.47 -33.02
N PRO A 36 -27.97 14.13 -34.10
CA PRO A 36 -27.82 13.45 -35.37
C PRO A 36 -26.65 12.49 -35.27
N ASP A 37 -26.93 11.26 -35.70
CA ASP A 37 -26.00 10.16 -35.85
C ASP A 37 -24.83 10.57 -36.76
N ASN A 38 -23.66 10.81 -36.17
CA ASN A 38 -22.43 10.89 -36.92
C ASN A 38 -21.32 10.15 -36.17
N THR A 39 -21.04 8.99 -36.74
CA THR A 39 -20.00 8.03 -36.45
C THR A 39 -18.61 8.71 -36.46
N ASN A 40 -17.72 8.24 -35.58
CA ASN A 40 -16.27 8.48 -35.57
C ASN A 40 -15.70 9.73 -34.85
N LEU A 41 -16.12 9.99 -33.62
CA LEU A 41 -15.28 10.74 -32.66
C LEU A 41 -14.65 9.77 -31.66
N ARG A 42 -13.43 9.38 -32.03
CA ARG A 42 -12.39 8.78 -31.20
C ARG A 42 -12.41 9.48 -29.83
N LEU A 43 -12.82 8.77 -28.78
CA LEU A 43 -12.58 9.19 -27.39
C LEU A 43 -11.07 9.24 -27.20
N GLU A 44 -10.48 10.40 -27.48
CA GLU A 44 -9.22 10.78 -26.86
C GLU A 44 -9.48 10.83 -25.36
N THR A 45 -9.03 9.79 -24.67
CA THR A 45 -8.79 9.82 -23.24
C THR A 45 -7.81 10.96 -22.99
N GLN A 46 -8.32 12.16 -22.68
CA GLN A 46 -7.49 13.26 -22.24
C GLN A 46 -6.64 12.77 -21.07
N PRO A 47 -5.30 12.92 -21.09
CA PRO A 47 -4.51 12.72 -19.90
C PRO A 47 -5.02 13.70 -18.86
N GLN A 48 -5.34 13.21 -17.66
CA GLN A 48 -5.67 14.07 -16.53
C GLN A 48 -4.60 15.15 -16.42
N GLN A 49 -5.02 16.37 -16.70
CA GLN A 49 -4.23 17.56 -16.52
C GLN A 49 -4.01 17.68 -15.01
N ASP A 50 -2.82 17.31 -14.54
CA ASP A 50 -2.31 17.54 -13.18
C ASP A 50 -2.40 19.05 -12.91
N THR A 51 -3.55 19.52 -12.44
CA THR A 51 -3.73 20.91 -12.05
C THR A 51 -2.98 21.15 -10.75
N SER A 52 -1.99 22.06 -10.81
CA SER A 52 -1.55 22.92 -9.71
C SER A 52 -1.17 22.22 -8.39
N SER A 53 0.11 21.86 -8.24
CA SER A 53 0.91 21.84 -6.99
C SER A 53 0.15 21.54 -5.68
N SER A 54 -0.73 20.56 -5.67
CA SER A 54 -1.28 20.04 -4.43
C SER A 54 -0.14 19.37 -3.67
N ASN A 55 0.04 19.73 -2.40
CA ASN A 55 0.97 19.05 -1.52
C ASN A 55 0.47 17.63 -1.26
N TRP A 56 0.77 16.71 -2.18
CA TRP A 56 0.35 15.30 -2.14
C TRP A 56 0.67 14.66 -0.77
N PHE A 57 1.82 15.00 -0.17
CA PHE A 57 2.22 14.51 1.15
C PHE A 57 1.25 14.99 2.23
N LYS A 58 0.85 16.27 2.15
CA LYS A 58 -0.16 16.85 3.03
C LYS A 58 -1.50 16.16 2.79
N GLU A 59 -1.93 15.89 1.57
CA GLU A 59 -3.21 15.21 1.31
C GLU A 59 -3.23 13.74 1.76
N MET A 60 -2.12 13.01 1.61
CA MET A 60 -2.03 11.62 2.05
C MET A 60 -2.00 11.50 3.57
N ILE A 61 -1.41 12.47 4.27
CA ILE A 61 -1.20 12.41 5.72
C ILE A 61 -2.21 13.28 6.49
N SER A 62 -2.91 14.21 5.82
CA SER A 62 -3.81 15.17 6.46
C SER A 62 -4.93 14.50 7.24
N TYR A 63 -5.30 15.14 8.34
CA TYR A 63 -6.51 14.87 9.09
C TYR A 63 -7.36 16.16 9.12
N PRO A 64 -8.64 16.12 8.70
CA PRO A 64 -9.36 14.98 8.13
C PRO A 64 -8.88 14.61 6.70
N CYS A 65 -9.22 13.41 6.24
CA CYS A 65 -8.93 12.98 4.87
C CYS A 65 -9.71 13.85 3.88
N THR A 66 -9.03 14.40 2.87
CA THR A 66 -9.64 15.28 1.86
C THR A 66 -10.53 14.50 0.88
N LYS A 67 -10.26 13.20 0.69
CA LYS A 67 -11.03 12.28 -0.15
C LYS A 67 -12.08 11.53 0.66
N ARG A 68 -13.29 11.35 0.10
CA ARG A 68 -14.28 10.40 0.64
C ARG A 68 -13.83 8.97 0.37
N LEU A 69 -13.46 8.25 1.42
CA LEU A 69 -13.03 6.85 1.35
C LEU A 69 -14.22 5.91 1.14
N SER A 70 -14.04 4.91 0.28
CA SER A 70 -14.93 3.74 0.21
C SER A 70 -14.83 2.91 1.50
N LEU A 71 -15.83 2.07 1.80
CA LEU A 71 -15.77 1.12 2.91
C LEU A 71 -14.52 0.23 2.87
N MET A 72 -14.14 -0.26 1.68
CA MET A 72 -12.94 -1.08 1.50
C MET A 72 -11.67 -0.30 1.86
N GLU A 73 -11.48 0.90 1.30
CA GLU A 73 -10.33 1.77 1.62
C GLU A 73 -10.30 2.14 3.11
N SER A 74 -11.46 2.44 3.69
CA SER A 74 -11.61 2.76 5.12
C SER A 74 -11.22 1.58 6.00
N PHE A 75 -11.69 0.38 5.67
CA PHE A 75 -11.34 -0.84 6.40
C PHE A 75 -9.85 -1.14 6.32
N THR A 76 -9.23 -1.00 5.13
CA THR A 76 -7.78 -1.19 4.99
C THR A 76 -6.98 -0.14 5.75
N LEU A 77 -7.45 1.12 5.77
CA LEU A 77 -6.84 2.18 6.56
C LEU A 77 -6.90 1.88 8.07
N TRP A 78 -8.08 1.52 8.57
CA TRP A 78 -8.27 1.25 10.00
C TRP A 78 -7.57 -0.03 10.46
N SER A 79 -7.56 -1.09 9.65
CA SER A 79 -6.77 -2.29 9.97
C SER A 79 -5.27 -2.00 9.98
N ALA A 80 -4.77 -1.12 9.11
CA ALA A 80 -3.39 -0.65 9.17
C ALA A 80 -3.06 0.06 10.49
N ILE A 81 -3.92 0.99 10.93
CA ILE A 81 -3.70 1.82 12.12
C ILE A 81 -3.96 1.06 13.42
N LEU A 82 -4.99 0.22 13.48
CA LEU A 82 -5.43 -0.44 14.71
C LEU A 82 -4.78 -1.80 14.94
N LEU A 83 -4.25 -2.44 13.89
CA LEU A 83 -3.68 -3.79 13.98
C LEU A 83 -2.22 -3.84 13.54
N TYR A 84 -1.91 -3.54 12.29
CA TYR A 84 -0.54 -3.70 11.77
C TYR A 84 0.45 -2.77 12.46
N LEU A 85 0.11 -1.49 12.61
CA LEU A 85 1.00 -0.50 13.23
C LEU A 85 1.28 -0.83 14.71
N PRO A 86 0.28 -1.12 15.58
CA PRO A 86 0.53 -1.50 16.96
C PRO A 86 1.31 -2.79 17.11
N ILE A 87 1.01 -3.83 16.30
CA ILE A 87 1.77 -5.08 16.30
C ILE A 87 3.23 -4.82 15.93
N GLY A 88 3.46 -4.08 14.85
CA GLY A 88 4.81 -3.77 14.38
C GLY A 88 5.62 -2.96 15.39
N LEU A 89 5.01 -1.94 16.01
CA LEU A 89 5.63 -1.16 17.08
C LEU A 89 5.93 -2.00 18.31
N PHE A 90 4.99 -2.87 18.71
CA PHE A 90 5.17 -3.75 19.85
C PHE A 90 6.34 -4.72 19.63
N VAL A 91 6.42 -5.37 18.47
CA VAL A 91 7.50 -6.29 18.11
C VAL A 91 8.85 -5.56 17.98
N LEU A 92 8.86 -4.33 17.49
CA LEU A 92 10.06 -3.51 17.38
C LEU A 92 10.60 -3.06 18.75
N LEU A 93 9.74 -2.54 19.62
CA LEU A 93 10.12 -1.94 20.90
C LEU A 93 10.35 -2.99 22.00
N ASN A 94 9.55 -4.06 22.01
CA ASN A 94 9.58 -5.13 23.01
C ASN A 94 9.88 -6.50 22.38
N PRO A 95 11.02 -6.68 21.70
CA PRO A 95 11.39 -8.00 21.19
C PRO A 95 11.62 -8.96 22.37
N GLY A 96 11.20 -10.21 22.24
CA GLY A 96 11.29 -11.23 23.29
C GLY A 96 10.07 -11.31 24.21
N ASN A 97 9.28 -10.25 24.33
CA ASN A 97 7.93 -10.31 24.89
C ASN A 97 6.92 -10.57 23.77
N SER A 98 7.17 -11.58 22.94
CA SER A 98 6.24 -11.94 21.88
C SER A 98 4.84 -12.13 22.47
N LEU A 99 3.81 -11.56 21.82
CA LEU A 99 2.39 -11.76 22.16
C LEU A 99 2.03 -13.24 22.33
N ILE A 100 2.86 -14.13 21.78
CA ILE A 100 2.76 -15.57 21.85
C ILE A 100 3.96 -16.07 22.68
N PRO A 101 3.76 -16.54 23.93
CA PRO A 101 4.84 -16.90 24.85
C PRO A 101 5.71 -18.09 24.39
N VAL A 102 5.29 -18.79 23.33
CA VAL A 102 5.91 -20.04 22.83
C VAL A 102 7.23 -19.79 22.08
N MET A 103 7.50 -18.57 21.63
CA MET A 103 8.71 -18.20 20.85
C MET A 103 9.71 -17.34 21.62
N LYS A 104 9.70 -17.43 22.96
CA LYS A 104 10.60 -16.63 23.79
C LYS A 104 12.00 -17.21 23.74
N ASP A 105 12.90 -16.52 23.07
CA ASP A 105 14.33 -16.83 23.07
C ASP A 105 15.11 -15.52 23.23
N ASN A 106 15.87 -15.40 24.33
CA ASN A 106 16.46 -14.13 24.77
C ASN A 106 17.83 -13.84 24.11
N ASN A 107 18.11 -14.45 22.95
CA ASN A 107 19.33 -14.20 22.21
C ASN A 107 19.24 -12.86 21.46
N ILE A 108 20.35 -12.10 21.49
CA ILE A 108 20.48 -10.81 20.81
C ILE A 108 20.12 -10.88 19.32
N TYR A 109 20.48 -11.96 18.62
CA TYR A 109 20.14 -12.11 17.22
C TYR A 109 18.66 -12.45 16.98
N THR A 110 18.04 -13.25 17.85
CA THR A 110 16.59 -13.51 17.79
C THR A 110 15.81 -12.22 17.93
N THR A 111 16.18 -11.41 18.91
CA THR A 111 15.53 -10.11 19.16
C THR A 111 15.76 -9.16 17.99
N GLY A 112 16.95 -9.16 17.37
CA GLY A 112 17.21 -8.43 16.13
C GLY A 112 16.34 -8.86 14.95
N TYR A 113 16.15 -10.17 14.73
CA TYR A 113 15.28 -10.68 13.66
C TYR A 113 13.80 -10.36 13.91
N GLN A 114 13.36 -10.41 15.18
CA GLN A 114 12.03 -9.94 15.56
C GLN A 114 11.87 -8.45 15.24
N ARG A 115 12.85 -7.61 15.57
CA ARG A 115 12.82 -6.18 15.23
C ARG A 115 12.70 -5.95 13.73
N ILE A 116 13.41 -6.72 12.90
CA ILE A 116 13.23 -6.67 11.43
C ILE A 116 11.78 -6.97 11.03
N CYS A 117 11.17 -8.01 11.62
CA CYS A 117 9.75 -8.31 11.36
C CYS A 117 8.83 -7.16 11.79
N GLY A 118 9.12 -6.51 12.93
CA GLY A 118 8.40 -5.32 13.39
C GLY A 118 8.52 -4.14 12.40
N ILE A 119 9.74 -3.87 11.90
CA ILE A 119 10.00 -2.86 10.87
C ILE A 119 9.17 -3.15 9.61
N HIS A 120 9.22 -4.38 9.10
CA HIS A 120 8.45 -4.77 7.91
C HIS A 120 6.94 -4.63 8.14
N THR A 121 6.44 -4.99 9.32
CA THR A 121 5.02 -4.84 9.66
C THR A 121 4.59 -3.36 9.67
N ILE A 122 5.43 -2.47 10.21
CA ILE A 122 5.21 -1.02 10.18
C ILE A 122 5.21 -0.49 8.74
N ILE A 123 6.13 -0.98 7.89
CA ILE A 123 6.16 -0.62 6.47
C ILE A 123 4.87 -1.05 5.77
N VAL A 124 4.40 -2.28 5.98
CA VAL A 124 3.12 -2.75 5.43
C VAL A 124 1.95 -1.86 5.90
N ALA A 125 1.92 -1.49 7.18
CA ALA A 125 0.92 -0.58 7.72
C ALA A 125 0.96 0.78 7.00
N PHE A 126 2.15 1.36 6.86
CA PHE A 126 2.35 2.62 6.15
C PHE A 126 1.86 2.53 4.70
N LEU A 127 2.25 1.49 3.95
CA LEU A 127 1.81 1.29 2.57
C LEU A 127 0.28 1.17 2.48
N CYS A 128 -0.36 0.46 3.42
CA CYS A 128 -1.81 0.35 3.49
C CYS A 128 -2.51 1.71 3.68
N VAL A 129 -1.96 2.57 4.56
CA VAL A 129 -2.46 3.94 4.72
C VAL A 129 -2.34 4.71 3.41
N ILE A 130 -1.19 4.60 2.74
CA ILE A 130 -0.86 5.32 1.51
C ILE A 130 -1.82 4.95 0.38
N PHE A 131 -1.98 3.67 0.02
CA PHE A 131 -2.87 3.33 -1.08
C PHE A 131 -4.36 3.48 -0.73
N SER A 132 -4.76 3.36 0.55
CA SER A 132 -6.15 3.69 0.94
C SER A 132 -6.49 5.17 0.71
N ARG A 133 -5.50 6.06 0.83
CA ARG A 133 -5.69 7.51 0.72
C ARG A 133 -5.26 8.11 -0.61
N ALA A 134 -4.58 7.34 -1.45
CA ALA A 134 -4.15 7.80 -2.76
C ALA A 134 -5.36 8.26 -3.61
N ILE A 135 -5.17 9.40 -4.26
CA ILE A 135 -6.14 9.98 -5.19
C ILE A 135 -5.86 9.33 -6.55
N GLY A 136 -6.81 8.56 -7.08
CA GLY A 136 -6.61 7.83 -8.33
C GLY A 136 -7.69 6.77 -8.56
N SER A 137 -7.74 6.27 -9.79
CA SER A 137 -8.84 5.52 -10.41
C SER A 137 -9.10 4.12 -9.80
N ASN A 138 -10.01 3.36 -10.43
CA ASN A 138 -10.34 1.96 -10.07
C ASN A 138 -9.09 1.05 -9.92
N SER A 139 -7.93 1.44 -10.45
CA SER A 139 -6.66 0.71 -10.32
C SER A 139 -6.16 0.60 -8.87
N ILE A 140 -6.35 1.62 -8.02
CA ILE A 140 -5.95 1.58 -6.59
C ILE A 140 -6.71 0.48 -5.83
N LYS A 141 -8.01 0.31 -6.14
CA LYS A 141 -8.82 -0.78 -5.57
C LYS A 141 -8.23 -2.14 -5.92
N GLY A 142 -7.62 -2.27 -7.10
CA GLY A 142 -6.90 -3.47 -7.52
C GLY A 142 -5.70 -3.81 -6.63
N VAL A 143 -4.98 -2.82 -6.08
CA VAL A 143 -3.86 -3.06 -5.14
C VAL A 143 -4.39 -3.61 -3.83
N ILE A 144 -5.45 -3.01 -3.28
CA ILE A 144 -6.12 -3.50 -2.07
C ILE A 144 -6.57 -4.94 -2.27
N LEU A 145 -7.19 -5.25 -3.41
CA LEU A 145 -7.56 -6.62 -3.79
C LEU A 145 -6.35 -7.54 -3.92
N GLY A 146 -5.25 -7.06 -4.49
CA GLY A 146 -4.00 -7.82 -4.56
C GLY A 146 -3.48 -8.23 -3.18
N THR A 147 -3.69 -7.43 -2.13
CA THR A 147 -3.31 -7.82 -0.76
C THR A 147 -4.03 -9.06 -0.26
N ILE A 148 -5.21 -9.39 -0.80
CA ILE A 148 -5.93 -10.64 -0.48
C ILE A 148 -5.11 -11.84 -0.94
N LEU A 149 -4.53 -11.82 -2.15
CA LEU A 149 -3.64 -12.90 -2.61
C LEU A 149 -2.39 -13.01 -1.74
N ILE A 150 -1.81 -11.88 -1.34
CA ILE A 150 -0.63 -11.86 -0.47
C ILE A 150 -0.94 -12.55 0.87
N ARG A 151 -2.06 -12.18 1.50
CA ARG A 151 -2.45 -12.71 2.81
C ARG A 151 -2.91 -14.17 2.75
N THR A 152 -3.77 -14.51 1.80
CA THR A 152 -4.44 -15.82 1.76
C THR A 152 -3.64 -16.90 1.06
N VAL A 153 -2.94 -16.57 -0.03
CA VAL A 153 -2.19 -17.56 -0.82
C VAL A 153 -0.74 -17.56 -0.40
N TYR A 154 -0.09 -16.40 -0.54
CA TYR A 154 1.36 -16.30 -0.33
C TYR A 154 1.75 -16.52 1.14
N ALA A 155 1.18 -15.73 2.06
CA ALA A 155 1.54 -15.81 3.46
C ALA A 155 1.13 -17.14 4.08
N SER A 156 -0.06 -17.65 3.76
CA SER A 156 -0.49 -18.99 4.21
C SER A 156 0.43 -20.10 3.76
N ALA A 157 0.83 -20.13 2.47
CA ALA A 157 1.74 -21.14 1.96
C ALA A 157 3.12 -21.05 2.63
N CYS A 158 3.64 -19.83 2.83
CA CYS A 158 4.93 -19.62 3.48
C CYS A 158 4.90 -20.03 4.96
N LEU A 159 3.86 -19.64 5.71
CA LEU A 159 3.71 -20.01 7.11
C LEU A 159 3.56 -21.53 7.28
N TYR A 160 2.78 -22.18 6.40
CA TYR A 160 2.64 -23.63 6.40
C TYR A 160 3.99 -24.33 6.13
N LEU A 161 4.78 -23.81 5.18
CA LEU A 161 6.13 -24.32 4.92
C LEU A 161 7.06 -24.14 6.12
N LEU A 162 7.00 -23.00 6.83
CA LEU A 162 7.77 -22.77 8.05
C LEU A 162 7.37 -23.73 9.17
N TYR A 163 6.08 -24.03 9.28
CA TYR A 163 5.58 -25.00 10.25
C TYR A 163 6.09 -26.42 9.95
N ILE A 164 6.01 -26.88 8.69
CA ILE A 164 6.56 -28.19 8.28
C ILE A 164 8.07 -28.26 8.56
N ARG A 165 8.80 -27.17 8.34
CA ARG A 165 10.24 -27.06 8.65
C ARG A 165 10.54 -26.95 10.16
N GLN A 166 9.52 -26.97 11.02
CA GLN A 166 9.62 -26.79 12.47
C GLN A 166 10.27 -25.46 12.88
N TYR A 167 10.17 -24.43 12.04
CA TYR A 167 10.73 -23.11 12.33
C TYR A 167 9.77 -22.22 13.09
N ILE A 168 8.49 -22.56 13.12
CA ILE A 168 7.47 -21.87 13.90
C ILE A 168 6.58 -22.87 14.64
N PRO A 169 6.09 -22.54 15.85
CA PRO A 169 5.09 -23.34 16.52
C PRO A 169 3.72 -23.19 15.83
N ILE A 170 2.88 -24.20 16.03
CA ILE A 170 1.53 -24.25 15.44
C ILE A 170 0.64 -23.08 15.90
N SER A 171 0.85 -22.55 17.10
CA SER A 171 0.11 -21.40 17.63
C SER A 171 0.32 -20.14 16.79
N ILE A 172 1.56 -19.87 16.36
CA ILE A 172 1.87 -18.75 15.47
C ILE A 172 1.22 -18.94 14.11
N LEU A 173 1.31 -20.15 13.55
CA LEU A 173 0.65 -20.50 12.30
C LEU A 173 -0.85 -20.18 12.37
N TYR A 174 -1.56 -20.68 13.38
CA TYR A 174 -3.01 -20.48 13.52
C TYR A 174 -3.39 -19.02 13.74
N ILE A 175 -2.71 -18.30 14.64
CA ILE A 175 -3.04 -16.90 14.94
C ILE A 175 -2.83 -16.03 13.70
N THR A 176 -1.70 -16.18 13.02
CA THR A 176 -1.42 -15.40 11.81
C THR A 176 -2.38 -15.75 10.68
N LEU A 177 -2.67 -17.04 10.44
CA LEU A 177 -3.67 -17.45 9.46
C LEU A 177 -5.06 -16.91 9.77
N ALA A 178 -5.49 -16.95 11.03
CA ALA A 178 -6.81 -16.44 11.43
C ALA A 178 -6.93 -14.94 11.16
N ILE A 179 -5.89 -14.16 11.49
CA ILE A 179 -5.83 -12.72 11.23
C ILE A 179 -5.84 -12.45 9.72
N ASP A 180 -4.93 -13.07 8.96
CA ASP A 180 -4.78 -12.82 7.53
C ASP A 180 -6.02 -13.27 6.74
N ALA A 181 -6.58 -14.43 7.04
CA ALA A 181 -7.81 -14.92 6.43
C ALA A 181 -9.00 -14.03 6.81
N GLY A 182 -9.14 -13.65 8.09
CA GLY A 182 -10.22 -12.79 8.55
C GLY A 182 -10.22 -11.42 7.87
N LEU A 183 -9.06 -10.75 7.84
CA LEU A 183 -8.92 -9.46 7.14
C LEU A 183 -9.20 -9.57 5.65
N SER A 184 -8.73 -10.64 5.02
CA SER A 184 -8.92 -10.88 3.59
C SER A 184 -10.37 -11.14 3.25
N PHE A 185 -11.06 -11.95 4.06
CA PHE A 185 -12.47 -12.26 3.91
C PHE A 185 -13.34 -11.02 4.03
N ILE A 186 -13.10 -10.18 5.06
CA ILE A 186 -13.82 -8.91 5.21
C ILE A 186 -13.57 -7.98 4.02
N THR A 187 -12.30 -7.85 3.59
CA THR A 187 -11.95 -7.02 2.41
C THR A 187 -12.67 -7.50 1.16
N PHE A 188 -12.74 -8.83 0.94
CA PHE A 188 -13.41 -9.42 -0.19
C PHE A 188 -14.93 -9.21 -0.17
N ILE A 189 -15.58 -9.36 0.99
CA ILE A 189 -17.02 -9.08 1.16
C ILE A 189 -17.32 -7.60 0.89
N LEU A 190 -16.53 -6.70 1.45
CA LEU A 190 -16.70 -5.26 1.23
C LEU A 190 -16.55 -4.89 -0.25
N TRP A 191 -15.62 -5.52 -0.95
CA TRP A 191 -15.48 -5.34 -2.40
C TRP A 191 -16.71 -5.84 -3.16
N PHE A 192 -17.20 -7.04 -2.85
CA PHE A 192 -18.38 -7.61 -3.50
C PHE A 192 -19.63 -6.75 -3.27
N TYR A 193 -19.82 -6.25 -2.04
CA TYR A 193 -20.94 -5.37 -1.70
C TYR A 193 -20.91 -4.04 -2.45
N GLN A 194 -19.71 -3.50 -2.73
CA GLN A 194 -19.55 -2.21 -3.40
C GLN A 194 -19.63 -2.27 -4.93
N ASN A 195 -19.42 -3.45 -5.53
CA ASN A 195 -19.30 -3.59 -6.97
C ASN A 195 -20.36 -4.60 -7.45
N PRO A 196 -21.49 -4.15 -8.01
CA PRO A 196 -22.60 -5.03 -8.39
C PRO A 196 -22.23 -6.02 -9.52
N GLU A 197 -21.18 -5.73 -10.29
CA GLU A 197 -20.65 -6.65 -11.31
C GLU A 197 -19.52 -7.55 -10.81
N ALA A 198 -19.23 -7.52 -9.50
CA ALA A 198 -18.11 -8.25 -8.92
C ALA A 198 -18.17 -9.74 -9.26
N SER A 199 -17.10 -10.23 -9.86
CA SER A 199 -16.91 -11.65 -10.14
C SER A 199 -15.45 -12.03 -9.95
N LEU A 200 -15.18 -13.30 -9.66
CA LEU A 200 -13.81 -13.82 -9.54
C LEU A 200 -12.99 -13.53 -10.81
N LYS A 201 -13.61 -13.58 -11.99
CA LYS A 201 -12.97 -13.23 -13.26
C LYS A 201 -12.50 -11.76 -13.26
N GLN A 202 -13.34 -10.83 -12.80
CA GLN A 202 -12.96 -9.43 -12.68
C GLN A 202 -11.86 -9.21 -11.64
N TYR A 203 -11.92 -9.92 -10.51
CA TYR A 203 -10.88 -9.90 -9.49
C TYR A 203 -9.51 -10.27 -10.06
N PHE A 204 -9.40 -11.45 -10.70
CA PHE A 204 -8.13 -11.90 -11.29
C PHE A 204 -7.70 -11.01 -12.45
N LYS A 205 -8.64 -10.49 -13.25
CA LYS A 205 -8.33 -9.53 -14.31
C LYS A 205 -7.71 -8.25 -13.75
N ALA A 206 -8.27 -7.69 -12.67
CA ALA A 206 -7.76 -6.48 -12.04
C ALA A 206 -6.34 -6.68 -11.51
N ILE A 207 -6.07 -7.83 -10.89
CA ILE A 207 -4.72 -8.14 -10.39
C ILE A 207 -3.74 -8.36 -11.55
N TRP A 208 -4.15 -9.11 -12.58
CA TRP A 208 -3.30 -9.37 -13.74
C TRP A 208 -2.92 -8.09 -14.48
N GLN A 209 -3.86 -7.14 -14.61
CA GLN A 209 -3.59 -5.83 -15.19
C GLN A 209 -2.54 -5.03 -14.42
N LEU A 210 -2.51 -5.16 -13.08
CA LEU A 210 -1.50 -4.50 -12.26
C LEU A 210 -0.13 -5.16 -12.36
N ILE A 211 -0.07 -6.48 -12.53
CA ILE A 211 1.19 -7.24 -12.63
C ILE A 211 1.84 -7.06 -13.99
N ASN A 212 1.04 -6.95 -15.07
CA ASN A 212 1.55 -6.91 -16.43
C ASN A 212 1.89 -5.48 -16.88
N PRO A 213 3.18 -5.11 -17.02
CA PRO A 213 3.61 -3.74 -17.35
C PRO A 213 3.13 -3.28 -18.72
N SER A 214 2.80 -4.19 -19.64
CA SER A 214 2.32 -3.85 -20.97
C SER A 214 0.87 -3.35 -21.01
N SER A 215 0.15 -3.38 -19.88
CA SER A 215 -1.30 -3.14 -19.84
C SER A 215 -1.68 -1.67 -19.69
N CYS A 216 -0.76 -0.80 -19.23
CA CYS A 216 -1.00 0.63 -19.05
C CYS A 216 0.26 1.45 -19.44
N PRO A 217 0.11 2.62 -20.08
CA PRO A 217 1.22 3.56 -20.26
C PRO A 217 1.55 4.19 -18.90
N LEU A 218 2.45 3.55 -18.17
CA LEU A 218 2.90 3.96 -16.84
C LEU A 218 3.95 5.07 -16.91
N HIS A 219 3.94 6.00 -15.95
CA HIS A 219 5.12 6.82 -15.67
C HIS A 219 6.34 5.92 -15.48
N SER A 220 7.49 6.37 -16.00
CA SER A 220 8.76 5.65 -15.88
C SER A 220 9.13 5.40 -14.41
N SER A 221 8.79 6.31 -13.49
CA SER A 221 9.01 6.11 -12.05
C SER A 221 8.17 4.96 -11.49
N SER A 222 6.91 4.83 -11.93
CA SER A 222 6.00 3.74 -11.52
C SER A 222 6.47 2.38 -12.04
N ASN A 223 6.96 2.32 -13.28
CA ASN A 223 7.59 1.14 -13.86
C ASN A 223 8.83 0.71 -13.08
N VAL A 224 9.67 1.66 -12.67
CA VAL A 224 10.86 1.39 -11.86
C VAL A 224 10.48 0.81 -10.51
N VAL A 225 9.49 1.39 -9.82
CA VAL A 225 8.98 0.85 -8.54
C VAL A 225 8.46 -0.57 -8.72
N GLN A 226 7.77 -0.85 -9.83
CA GLN A 226 7.26 -2.17 -10.13
C GLN A 226 8.39 -3.20 -10.33
N VAL A 227 9.38 -2.89 -11.17
CA VAL A 227 10.53 -3.78 -11.45
C VAL A 227 11.35 -4.03 -10.18
N LEU A 228 11.66 -2.98 -9.43
CA LEU A 228 12.37 -3.11 -8.16
C LEU A 228 11.56 -3.91 -7.13
N GLY A 229 10.23 -3.76 -7.14
CA GLY A 229 9.32 -4.58 -6.35
C GLY A 229 9.43 -6.07 -6.68
N PHE A 230 9.47 -6.43 -7.96
CA PHE A 230 9.70 -7.81 -8.38
C PHE A 230 11.08 -8.33 -7.96
N ILE A 231 12.14 -7.54 -8.12
CA ILE A 231 13.49 -7.91 -7.68
C ILE A 231 13.50 -8.15 -6.16
N GLN A 232 12.93 -7.24 -5.37
CA GLN A 232 12.82 -7.38 -3.92
C GLN A 232 11.99 -8.62 -3.54
N CYS A 233 10.91 -8.90 -4.27
CA CYS A 233 10.09 -10.10 -4.08
C CYS A 233 10.90 -11.38 -4.31
N ILE A 234 11.61 -11.47 -5.44
CA ILE A 234 12.44 -12.61 -5.81
C ILE A 234 13.55 -12.84 -4.79
N LEU A 235 14.27 -11.78 -4.39
CA LEU A 235 15.35 -11.89 -3.40
C LEU A 235 14.84 -12.33 -2.03
N GLY A 236 13.72 -11.74 -1.56
CA GLY A 236 13.08 -12.16 -0.31
C GLY A 236 12.65 -13.63 -0.37
N MET A 237 12.07 -14.07 -1.49
CA MET A 237 11.67 -15.46 -1.69
C MET A 237 12.84 -16.43 -1.75
N PHE A 238 13.92 -16.05 -2.42
CA PHE A 238 15.11 -16.85 -2.52
C PHE A 238 15.69 -17.16 -1.13
N PHE A 239 15.89 -16.14 -0.29
CA PHE A 239 16.42 -16.34 1.06
C PHE A 239 15.43 -17.02 2.02
N PHE A 240 14.12 -16.84 1.80
CA PHE A 240 13.08 -17.59 2.52
C PHE A 240 13.09 -19.09 2.19
N ILE A 241 13.13 -19.45 0.89
CA ILE A 241 13.13 -20.85 0.44
C ILE A 241 14.45 -21.54 0.83
N PHE A 242 15.57 -20.84 0.69
CA PHE A 242 16.92 -21.34 0.94
C PHE A 242 17.59 -20.65 2.15
N PRO A 243 17.09 -20.88 3.37
CA PRO A 243 17.58 -20.20 4.56
C PRO A 243 19.06 -20.52 4.83
N ASN A 244 19.54 -21.72 4.48
CA ASN A 244 20.95 -22.09 4.64
C ASN A 244 21.89 -21.25 3.77
N ILE A 245 21.44 -20.85 2.57
CA ILE A 245 22.19 -19.91 1.73
C ILE A 245 22.21 -18.54 2.39
N ALA A 246 21.09 -18.10 2.97
CA ALA A 246 21.05 -16.84 3.72
C ALA A 246 22.06 -16.84 4.88
N LEU A 247 22.15 -17.94 5.64
CA LEU A 247 23.13 -18.06 6.73
C LEU A 247 24.57 -17.94 6.22
N LEU A 248 24.88 -18.56 5.08
CA LEU A 248 26.19 -18.49 4.45
C LEU A 248 26.51 -17.08 3.93
N VAL A 249 25.62 -16.51 3.12
CA VAL A 249 25.82 -15.19 2.46
C VAL A 249 25.94 -14.09 3.49
N PHE A 250 25.14 -14.12 4.56
CA PHE A 250 25.17 -13.11 5.62
C PHE A 250 26.12 -13.45 6.77
N GLN A 251 26.98 -14.47 6.60
CA GLN A 251 28.01 -14.89 7.55
C GLN A 251 27.44 -15.11 8.97
N ILE A 252 26.22 -15.64 9.04
CA ILE A 252 25.53 -15.88 10.30
C ILE A 252 26.10 -17.16 10.89
N ASN A 253 26.87 -17.03 11.97
CA ASN A 253 27.44 -18.17 12.66
C ASN A 253 26.31 -19.12 13.10
N PRO A 254 26.33 -20.41 12.70
CA PRO A 254 25.32 -21.38 13.13
C PRO A 254 25.18 -21.48 14.66
N LYS A 255 26.25 -21.19 15.40
CA LYS A 255 26.24 -21.15 16.87
C LYS A 255 25.36 -20.04 17.43
N ASN A 256 25.07 -18.99 16.66
CA ASN A 256 24.22 -17.88 17.08
C ASN A 256 22.73 -18.14 16.78
N ILE A 257 22.39 -19.30 16.21
CA ILE A 257 21.03 -19.68 15.86
C ILE A 257 20.53 -20.65 16.93
N HIS A 258 19.64 -20.17 17.79
CA HIS A 258 19.01 -20.96 18.83
C HIS A 258 17.48 -20.92 18.72
N GLY A 259 16.82 -21.97 19.19
CA GLY A 259 15.37 -22.10 19.19
C GLY A 259 14.74 -21.66 17.87
N TYR A 260 13.90 -20.63 17.94
CA TYR A 260 13.12 -20.11 16.81
C TYR A 260 13.80 -18.96 16.03
N SER A 261 15.09 -18.67 16.28
CA SER A 261 15.85 -17.61 15.58
C SER A 261 15.75 -17.73 14.06
N LYS A 262 15.89 -18.97 13.54
CA LYS A 262 15.82 -19.26 12.10
C LYS A 262 14.43 -19.01 11.54
N GLY A 263 13.38 -19.23 12.34
CA GLY A 263 12.00 -18.90 12.01
C GLY A 263 11.81 -17.40 11.86
N TRP A 264 12.24 -16.62 12.85
CA TRP A 264 12.16 -15.16 12.79
C TRP A 264 12.92 -14.56 11.60
N LEU A 265 14.13 -15.07 11.32
CA LEU A 265 14.89 -14.66 10.14
C LEU A 265 14.12 -14.97 8.84
N SER A 266 13.53 -16.17 8.75
CA SER A 266 12.76 -16.58 7.58
C SER A 266 11.46 -15.77 7.42
N ILE A 267 10.78 -15.44 8.51
CA ILE A 267 9.63 -14.52 8.52
C ILE A 267 10.07 -13.14 8.02
N GLY A 268 11.24 -12.65 8.44
CA GLY A 268 11.81 -11.40 7.93
C GLY A 268 11.93 -11.39 6.40
N PHE A 269 12.48 -12.45 5.80
CA PHE A 269 12.58 -12.58 4.35
C PHE A 269 11.23 -12.75 3.65
N MET A 270 10.31 -13.52 4.24
CA MET A 270 8.93 -13.64 3.77
C MET A 270 8.22 -12.27 3.75
N SER A 271 8.36 -11.48 4.81
CA SER A 271 7.78 -10.13 4.86
C SER A 271 8.44 -9.18 3.85
N SER A 272 9.76 -9.28 3.64
CA SER A 272 10.45 -8.53 2.58
C SER A 272 9.89 -8.86 1.20
N ALA A 273 9.62 -10.14 0.93
CA ALA A 273 9.03 -10.57 -0.32
C ALA A 273 7.58 -10.06 -0.48
N ALA A 274 6.77 -10.09 0.59
CA ALA A 274 5.44 -9.51 0.59
C ALA A 274 5.46 -8.00 0.28
N ILE A 275 6.39 -7.24 0.89
CA ILE A 275 6.58 -5.82 0.61
C ILE A 275 6.97 -5.60 -0.86
N GLY A 276 7.88 -6.41 -1.39
CA GLY A 276 8.25 -6.38 -2.82
C GLY A 276 7.05 -6.61 -3.73
N PHE A 277 6.19 -7.58 -3.40
CA PHE A 277 4.96 -7.83 -4.17
C PHE A 277 3.95 -6.68 -4.08
N ILE A 278 3.81 -6.02 -2.91
CA ILE A 278 3.00 -4.80 -2.78
C ILE A 278 3.54 -3.69 -3.68
N HIS A 279 4.86 -3.50 -3.76
CA HIS A 279 5.48 -2.53 -4.67
C HIS A 279 5.24 -2.89 -6.13
N ALA A 280 5.34 -4.17 -6.49
CA ALA A 280 5.06 -4.63 -7.85
C ALA A 280 3.62 -4.32 -8.29
N LEU A 281 2.64 -4.56 -7.40
CA LEU A 281 1.23 -4.23 -7.66
C LEU A 281 0.99 -2.72 -7.72
N SER A 282 1.56 -1.98 -6.77
CA SER A 282 1.34 -0.54 -6.62
C SER A 282 2.03 0.28 -7.70
N GLY A 283 3.18 -0.19 -8.21
CA GLY A 283 3.81 0.38 -9.39
C GLY A 283 2.89 0.32 -10.61
N GLY A 284 2.10 -0.76 -10.76
CA GLY A 284 1.12 -0.91 -11.86
C GLY A 284 -0.09 0.05 -11.81
N VAL A 285 -0.27 0.82 -10.74
CA VAL A 285 -1.38 1.80 -10.58
C VAL A 285 -1.05 3.17 -11.16
N ASP A 286 0.22 3.42 -11.47
CA ASP A 286 0.75 4.69 -11.94
C ASP A 286 0.52 5.90 -11.00
N SER A 287 1.02 5.81 -9.76
CA SER A 287 0.86 6.88 -8.77
C SER A 287 2.21 7.49 -8.36
N LYS A 288 2.47 8.74 -8.79
CA LYS A 288 3.63 9.52 -8.35
C LYS A 288 3.68 9.65 -6.83
N SER A 289 2.54 9.90 -6.18
CA SER A 289 2.44 10.03 -4.73
C SER A 289 2.88 8.75 -4.01
N TYR A 290 2.53 7.58 -4.56
CA TYR A 290 3.03 6.30 -4.05
C TYR A 290 4.54 6.19 -4.22
N ASN A 291 5.08 6.52 -5.40
CA ASN A 291 6.52 6.44 -5.67
C ASN A 291 7.34 7.31 -4.70
N ILE A 292 6.85 8.51 -4.38
CA ILE A 292 7.50 9.37 -3.39
C ILE A 292 7.35 8.79 -1.97
N ALA A 293 6.18 8.28 -1.60
CA ALA A 293 6.00 7.61 -0.31
C ALA A 293 6.95 6.42 -0.13
N VAL A 294 7.22 5.66 -1.20
CA VAL A 294 8.20 4.55 -1.20
C VAL A 294 9.61 5.04 -0.91
N ILE A 295 10.03 6.13 -1.54
CA ILE A 295 11.34 6.75 -1.25
C ILE A 295 11.38 7.22 0.21
N SER A 296 10.35 7.94 0.65
CA SER A 296 10.29 8.58 1.97
C SER A 296 10.40 7.58 3.12
N TYR A 297 9.62 6.48 3.12
CA TYR A 297 9.72 5.52 4.22
C TYR A 297 11.08 4.81 4.25
N ARG A 298 11.70 4.57 3.09
CA ARG A 298 13.02 3.93 3.03
C ARG A 298 14.09 4.83 3.65
N ILE A 299 14.11 6.10 3.25
CA ILE A 299 15.13 7.06 3.71
C ILE A 299 14.89 7.49 5.16
N ILE A 300 13.65 7.80 5.55
CA ILE A 300 13.35 8.38 6.86
C ILE A 300 13.27 7.31 7.95
N TYR A 301 12.85 6.09 7.61
CA TYR A 301 12.54 5.06 8.60
C TYR A 301 13.35 3.78 8.42
N SER A 302 13.22 3.09 7.28
CA SER A 302 13.80 1.75 7.12
C SER A 302 15.32 1.75 7.23
N ILE A 303 16.01 2.57 6.41
CA ILE A 303 17.47 2.66 6.39
C ILE A 303 18.03 3.08 7.76
N PRO A 304 17.57 4.19 8.39
CA PRO A 304 18.08 4.59 9.70
C PRO A 304 17.89 3.52 10.78
N VAL A 305 16.69 2.94 10.88
CA VAL A 305 16.40 1.95 11.94
C VAL A 305 17.23 0.68 11.74
N VAL A 306 17.29 0.14 10.52
CA VAL A 306 18.11 -1.05 10.23
C VAL A 306 19.59 -0.79 10.45
N THR A 307 20.08 0.42 10.09
CA THR A 307 21.47 0.83 10.35
C THR A 307 21.77 0.82 11.86
N CYS A 308 20.87 1.37 12.68
CA CYS A 308 21.02 1.32 14.14
C CYS A 308 21.04 -0.11 14.67
N LEU A 309 20.20 -1.02 14.15
CA LEU A 309 20.25 -2.45 14.53
C LEU A 309 21.60 -3.09 14.22
N GLY A 310 22.18 -2.77 13.05
CA GLY A 310 23.49 -3.26 12.63
C GLY A 310 24.63 -2.71 13.49
N LEU A 311 24.63 -1.39 13.73
CA LEU A 311 25.65 -0.72 14.55
C LEU A 311 25.63 -1.17 16.01
N TRP A 312 24.46 -1.49 16.56
CA TRP A 312 24.33 -2.04 17.92
C TRP A 312 24.57 -3.55 18.01
N GLY A 313 25.00 -4.19 16.91
CA GLY A 313 25.27 -5.63 16.88
C GLY A 313 24.04 -6.50 17.13
N GLN A 314 22.83 -5.97 16.94
CA GLN A 314 21.59 -6.71 17.14
C GLN A 314 21.27 -7.62 15.96
N ILE A 315 21.81 -7.29 14.79
CA ILE A 315 21.75 -8.11 13.58
C ILE A 315 23.17 -8.26 13.00
N PRO A 316 23.46 -9.34 12.27
CA PRO A 316 24.73 -9.49 11.58
C PRO A 316 24.97 -8.33 10.59
N SER A 317 26.18 -7.77 10.57
CA SER A 317 26.48 -6.59 9.75
C SER A 317 26.21 -6.81 8.26
N ALA A 318 26.48 -8.02 7.74
CA ALA A 318 26.18 -8.37 6.36
C ALA A 318 24.67 -8.38 6.06
N LEU A 319 23.85 -8.82 7.03
CA LEU A 319 22.38 -8.77 6.89
C LEU A 319 21.87 -7.34 6.95
N GLY A 320 22.40 -6.51 7.86
CA GLY A 320 22.07 -5.09 7.93
C GLY A 320 22.45 -4.36 6.64
N LEU A 321 23.66 -4.60 6.13
CA LEU A 321 24.14 -4.02 4.87
C LEU A 321 23.27 -4.45 3.69
N TYR A 322 22.80 -5.70 3.66
CA TYR A 322 21.88 -6.17 2.61
C TYR A 322 20.58 -5.38 2.59
N TYR A 323 19.90 -5.22 3.72
CA TYR A 323 18.64 -4.47 3.78
C TYR A 323 18.85 -2.99 3.47
N VAL A 324 19.90 -2.37 4.03
CA VAL A 324 20.24 -0.96 3.76
C VAL A 324 20.58 -0.75 2.29
N SER A 325 21.34 -1.65 1.67
CA SER A 325 21.71 -1.53 0.26
C SER A 325 20.51 -1.74 -0.65
N LEU A 326 19.65 -2.72 -0.35
CA LEU A 326 18.42 -2.97 -1.10
C LEU A 326 17.50 -1.75 -1.04
N ASP A 327 17.25 -1.20 0.15
CA ASP A 327 16.43 -0.01 0.31
C ASP A 327 17.08 1.25 -0.30
N GLY A 328 18.40 1.39 -0.16
CA GLY A 328 19.16 2.50 -0.70
C GLY A 328 19.14 2.53 -2.23
N ILE A 329 19.40 1.40 -2.88
CA ILE A 329 19.32 1.26 -4.34
C ILE A 329 17.89 1.56 -4.81
N CYS A 330 16.88 0.98 -4.16
CA CYS A 330 15.49 1.19 -4.54
C CYS A 330 15.08 2.66 -4.42
N ALA A 331 15.43 3.32 -3.33
CA ALA A 331 15.15 4.74 -3.10
C ALA A 331 15.89 5.62 -4.12
N PHE A 332 17.18 5.36 -4.36
CA PHE A 332 18.03 6.15 -5.25
C PHE A 332 17.58 6.07 -6.71
N VAL A 333 17.34 4.86 -7.24
CA VAL A 333 16.92 4.67 -8.63
C VAL A 333 15.53 5.28 -8.86
N THR A 334 14.60 5.08 -7.93
CA THR A 334 13.26 5.69 -8.02
C THR A 334 13.35 7.21 -7.98
N PHE A 335 14.19 7.77 -7.11
CA PHE A 335 14.39 9.21 -6.99
C PHE A 335 14.94 9.82 -8.28
N ILE A 336 15.98 9.22 -8.89
CA ILE A 336 16.55 9.71 -10.15
C ILE A 336 15.49 9.78 -11.26
N VAL A 337 14.72 8.71 -11.41
CA VAL A 337 13.71 8.65 -12.48
C VAL A 337 12.58 9.64 -12.22
N LEU A 338 12.11 9.75 -10.97
CA LEU A 338 11.10 10.71 -10.58
C LEU A 338 11.57 12.17 -10.77
N TYR A 339 12.84 12.45 -10.45
CA TYR A 339 13.46 13.75 -10.69
C TYR A 339 13.52 14.08 -12.19
N ARG A 340 13.96 13.14 -13.02
CA ARG A 340 14.00 13.31 -14.48
C ARG A 340 12.62 13.56 -15.09
N GLU A 341 11.60 12.86 -14.61
CA GLU A 341 10.21 13.10 -15.01
C GLU A 341 9.75 14.51 -14.65
N SER A 342 10.06 14.98 -13.44
CA SER A 342 9.70 16.33 -12.99
C SER A 342 10.31 17.43 -13.88
N LEU A 343 11.59 17.29 -14.27
CA LEU A 343 12.27 18.23 -15.17
C LEU A 343 11.64 18.26 -16.56
N THR A 344 11.28 17.09 -17.09
CA THR A 344 10.67 16.97 -18.42
C THR A 344 9.26 17.60 -18.44
N SER A 345 8.51 17.43 -17.35
CA SER A 345 7.21 18.09 -17.18
C SER A 345 7.32 19.61 -17.10
N SER A 346 8.31 20.15 -16.36
CA SER A 346 8.53 21.60 -16.26
C SER A 346 8.94 22.25 -17.59
N GLN A 347 9.75 21.57 -18.41
CA GLN A 347 10.13 22.09 -19.73
C GLN A 347 8.96 22.19 -20.70
N LYS A 348 8.00 21.24 -20.66
CA LYS A 348 6.78 21.29 -21.48
C LYS A 348 5.84 22.43 -21.10
N ILE A 349 5.80 22.81 -19.83
CA ILE A 349 4.97 23.92 -19.35
C ILE A 349 5.52 25.28 -19.81
N ASN A 350 6.85 25.43 -19.91
CA ASN A 350 7.49 26.68 -20.34
C ASN A 350 7.50 26.88 -21.87
N MET A 351 7.07 25.89 -22.66
CA MET A 351 6.99 25.96 -24.13
C MET A 351 5.58 26.21 -24.67
N ASN A 352 4.56 26.21 -23.80
CA ASN A 352 3.18 26.58 -24.10
C ASN A 352 2.86 27.93 -23.44
#